data_AF-A0A0F9KK10-F1
#
_entry.id   AF-A0A0F9KK10-F1
#
_cell.length_a   1.000
_cell.length_b   1.000
_cell.length_c   1.000
_cell.angle_alpha   90.00
_cell.angle_beta   90.00
_cell.angle_gamma   90.00
#
_symmetry.space_group_name_H-M   'P 1'
#
loop_
_entity.id
_entity.type
_entity.pdbx_description
1 polymer ?
#
loop_
_entity_poly.entity_id
_entity_poly.type
_entity_poly.pdbx_seq_one_letter_code
_entity_poly.pdbx_strand_id
1 'polypeptide(L)' 'MEITRRYRVNVGTSVKGVKSFDCTVEVTATDDIESQIYEYLQRVSLAESDALVAELDKRYPPPKGD' A
#
# COMPACT_ATOMS: atom_id res chain seq x y z
N MET A 1 8.87 20.14 10.82
CA MET A 1 8.95 18.79 10.22
C MET A 1 7.61 18.48 9.58
N GLU A 2 7.50 18.65 8.27
CA GLU A 2 6.30 18.27 7.51
C GLU A 2 6.64 16.99 6.73
N ILE A 3 5.97 15.89 7.05
CA ILE A 3 6.07 14.65 6.28
C ILE A 3 4.82 14.57 5.42
N THR A 4 4.99 14.65 4.10
CA THR A 4 3.90 14.32 3.18
C THR A 4 3.99 12.85 2.80
N ARG A 5 2.89 12.11 2.98
CA ARG A 5 2.75 10.73 2.50
C ARG A 5 1.63 10.66 1.47
N ARG A 6 1.94 10.14 0.29
CA ARG A 6 0.92 9.80 -0.70
C ARG A 6 0.89 8.29 -0.88
N TYR A 7 -0.30 7.72 -0.72
CA TYR A 7 -0.55 6.30 -0.91
C TYR A 7 -1.47 6.10 -2.11
N ARG A 8 -1.04 5.33 -3.11
CA ARG A 8 -1.85 4.98 -4.28
C ARG A 8 -2.01 3.46 -4.35
N VAL A 9 -3.24 3.01 -4.61
CA VAL A 9 -3.56 1.61 -4.89
C VAL A 9 -4.17 1.53 -6.27
N ASN A 10 -3.51 0.83 -7.19
CA ASN A 10 -4.12 0.43 -8.46
C ASN A 10 -4.66 -0.98 -8.33
N VAL A 11 -5.95 -1.15 -8.62
CA VAL A 11 -6.63 -2.45 -8.56
C VAL A 11 -6.80 -2.98 -9.97
N GLY A 12 -6.12 -4.09 -10.26
CA GLY A 12 -6.29 -4.85 -11.49
C GLY A 12 -7.16 -6.08 -11.24
N THR A 13 -8.06 -6.39 -12.16
CA THR A 13 -8.77 -7.69 -12.18
C THR A 13 -8.51 -8.34 -13.53
N SER A 14 -7.89 -9.53 -13.51
CA SER A 14 -7.64 -10.30 -14.72
C SER A 14 -8.93 -10.91 -15.27
N VAL A 15 -8.90 -11.32 -16.54
CA VAL A 15 -9.99 -12.07 -17.18
C VAL A 15 -10.31 -13.41 -16.49
N LYS A 16 -9.36 -13.95 -15.71
CA LYS A 16 -9.54 -15.16 -14.89
C LYS A 16 -10.03 -14.86 -13.47
N GLY A 17 -10.40 -13.61 -13.17
CA GLY A 17 -10.88 -13.20 -11.85
C GLY A 17 -9.80 -12.98 -10.79
N VAL A 18 -8.52 -13.19 -11.11
CA VAL A 18 -7.40 -12.89 -10.19
C VAL A 18 -7.31 -11.38 -10.00
N LYS A 19 -7.33 -10.92 -8.74
CA LYS A 19 -7.11 -9.52 -8.37
C LYS A 19 -5.64 -9.28 -8.09
N SER A 20 -5.14 -8.13 -8.53
CA SER A 20 -3.79 -7.65 -8.25
C SER A 20 -3.87 -6.24 -7.68
N PHE A 21 -3.11 -5.98 -6.63
CA PHE A 21 -3.02 -4.68 -5.99
C PHE A 21 -1.60 -4.15 -6.17
N ASP A 22 -1.45 -3.08 -6.94
CA ASP A 22 -0.19 -2.35 -7.05
C ASP A 22 -0.25 -1.17 -6.07
N CYS A 23 0.60 -1.22 -5.05
CA CYS A 23 0.64 -0.23 -3.98
C CYS A 23 1.91 0.61 -4.11
N THR A 24 1.74 1.92 -4.26
CA THR A 24 2.84 2.89 -4.31
C THR A 24 2.76 3.84 -3.11
N VAL A 25 3.86 3.96 -2.36
CA VAL A 25 4.01 4.90 -1.25
C VAL A 25 5.08 5.94 -1.60
N GLU A 26 4.68 7.20 -1.69
CA GLU A 26 5.60 8.33 -1.83
C GLU A 26 5.74 9.00 -0.46
N VAL A 27 6.96 9.03 0.09
CA VAL A 27 7.29 9.75 1.32
C VAL A 27 8.22 10.90 0.97
N THR A 28 7.85 12.11 1.33
CA THR A 28 8.71 13.29 1.20
C THR A 28 9.00 13.85 2.59
N ALA A 29 10.28 13.99 2.92
CA ALA A 29 10.77 14.61 4.16
C ALA A 29 11.75 15.73 3.81
N THR A 30 11.66 16.86 4.51
CA THR A 30 12.35 18.11 4.14
C THR A 30 13.68 18.34 4.87
N ASP A 31 14.18 17.43 5.71
CA ASP A 31 15.42 17.62 6.46
C ASP A 31 16.28 16.34 6.50
N ASP A 32 17.61 16.52 6.57
CA ASP A 32 18.74 15.55 6.56
C ASP A 32 18.71 14.39 7.60
N ILE A 33 17.56 14.10 8.20
CA ILE A 33 17.33 12.92 9.04
C ILE A 33 16.97 11.72 8.13
N GLU A 34 17.74 11.51 7.07
CA GLU A 34 17.35 10.72 5.90
C GLU A 34 17.49 9.20 6.06
N SER A 35 18.25 8.68 7.02
CA SER A 35 18.49 7.21 7.06
C SER A 35 17.58 6.46 8.03
N GLN A 36 17.50 6.89 9.29
CA GLN A 36 16.75 6.15 10.32
C GLN A 36 15.23 6.30 10.20
N ILE A 37 14.76 7.45 9.70
CA ILE A 37 13.33 7.66 9.46
C ILE A 37 12.86 6.78 8.30
N TYR A 38 13.65 6.63 7.24
CA TYR A 38 13.27 5.80 6.10
C TYR A 38 13.12 4.32 6.48
N GLU A 39 14.06 3.76 7.23
CA GLU A 39 14.01 2.35 7.64
C GLU A 39 12.81 2.06 8.57
N TYR A 40 12.55 2.97 9.52
CA TYR A 40 11.36 2.90 10.37
C TYR A 40 10.06 3.01 9.55
N LEU A 41 9.98 3.97 8.63
CA LEU A 41 8.80 4.19 7.78
C LEU A 41 8.55 3.03 6.83
N GLN A 42 9.60 2.43 6.28
CA GLN A 42 9.50 1.23 5.45
C GLN A 42 8.93 0.06 6.26
N ARG A 43 9.44 -0.16 7.49
CA ARG A 43 8.96 -1.23 8.36
C ARG A 43 7.50 -1.04 8.77
N VAL A 44 7.09 0.18 9.09
CA VAL A 44 5.69 0.51 9.38
C VAL A 44 4.82 0.34 8.14
N SER A 45 5.29 0.75 6.95
CA SER A 45 4.55 0.59 5.69
C SER A 45 4.30 -0.88 5.34
N LEU A 46 5.28 -1.76 5.56
CA LEU A 46 5.11 -3.20 5.36
C LEU A 46 4.08 -3.80 6.33
N ALA A 47 4.13 -3.44 7.61
CA ALA A 47 3.17 -3.92 8.60
C ALA A 47 1.74 -3.43 8.31
N GLU A 48 1.58 -2.18 7.85
CA GLU A 48 0.29 -1.65 7.44
C GLU A 48 -0.19 -2.21 6.09
N SER A 49 0.72 -2.63 5.21
CA SER A 49 0.37 -3.27 3.93
C SER A 49 -0.39 -4.58 4.11
N ASP A 50 -0.01 -5.44 5.06
CA ASP A 50 -0.74 -6.70 5.29
C ASP A 50 -2.17 -6.45 5.77
N ALA A 51 -2.34 -5.50 6.70
CA ALA A 51 -3.65 -5.08 7.18
C ALA A 51 -4.48 -4.46 6.05
N LEU A 52 -3.83 -3.71 5.16
CA LEU A 52 -4.48 -3.11 4.01
C LEU A 52 -4.93 -4.17 2.98
N VAL A 53 -4.10 -5.16 2.67
CA VAL A 53 -4.48 -6.24 1.75
C VAL A 53 -5.73 -6.95 2.26
N ALA A 54 -5.78 -7.27 3.56
CA ALA A 54 -6.95 -7.87 4.18
C ALA A 54 -8.21 -6.99 4.06
N GLU A 55 -8.07 -5.66 4.13
CA GLU A 55 -9.18 -4.73 3.97
C GLU A 55 -9.60 -4.56 2.49
N LEU A 56 -8.65 -4.58 1.57
CA LEU A 56 -8.89 -4.54 0.12
C LEU A 56 -9.62 -5.80 -0.35
N ASP A 57 -9.28 -6.98 0.16
CA ASP A 57 -9.98 -8.23 -0.14
C ASP A 57 -11.44 -8.20 0.31
N LYS A 58 -11.74 -7.56 1.44
CA LYS A 58 -13.13 -7.35 1.89
C LYS A 58 -13.87 -6.36 1.01
N ARG A 59 -13.25 -5.23 0.66
CA ARG A 59 -13.86 -4.17 -0.17
C ARG A 59 -14.09 -4.63 -1.60
N TYR A 60 -13.21 -5.48 -2.10
CA TYR A 60 -13.25 -6.01 -3.46
C TYR A 60 -13.27 -7.53 -3.40
N PRO A 61 -14.40 -8.16 -3.01
CA PRO A 61 -14.47 -9.61 -2.92
C PRO A 61 -14.30 -10.25 -4.32
N PRO A 62 -13.77 -11.49 -4.40
CA PRO A 62 -13.73 -12.25 -5.65
C PRO A 62 -15.13 -12.32 -6.27
N PRO A 63 -15.24 -12.34 -7.61
CA PRO A 63 -16.51 -12.65 -8.25
C PRO A 63 -17.02 -13.99 -7.70
N LYS A 64 -18.27 -14.05 -7.25
CA LYS A 64 -18.91 -15.34 -6.96
C LYS A 64 -18.95 -16.09 -8.28
N GLY A 65 -18.26 -17.22 -8.38
CA GLY A 65 -18.38 -18.09 -9.54
C GLY A 65 -19.85 -18.48 -9.72
N ASP A 66 -20.34 -18.38 -10.96
CA ASP A 66 -21.67 -18.85 -11.36
C ASP A 66 -21.82 -20.36 -11.13
#